data_AF-A0A3M1A2Q3-F1
#
_entry.id   AF-A0A3M1A2Q3-F1
#
_cell.length_a   1.000
_cell.length_b   1.000
_cell.length_c   1.000
_cell.angle_alpha   90.00
_cell.angle_beta   90.00
_cell.angle_gamma   90.00
#
_symmetry.space_group_name_H-M   'P 1'
#
loop_
_entity.id
_entity.type
_entity.pdbx_description
1 polymer ?
#
loop_
_entity_poly.entity_id
_entity_poly.type
_entity_poly.pdbx_seq_one_letter_code
_entity_poly.pdbx_strand_id
1 'polypeptide(L)'
;MHNGYLQEFNKILRKIKRYNPKSDTGLLQRAFEFSLEAHKDQLRKSGEPYFVHCLEVAKILTDLRMDVTTIAGGLLHDVVEDTGITIKEVEEKFGTEIARLVDGVTKISEIRFDSVEQKQAENFRKMILSMVKDIRVIMIKFADRLHNMRTIEYLPRKKQERIAIETRDVYAPLAHRLGIAKIKWELEDLVLKTLEPEIYWELVQKIADKREERERYIRRVTAPIKKELKKYNIKAKIEGRPKHFYSIYGKMIKRQLPFEKIYDLLAIRIIVEKVEECYFV
;
A
#
# COMPACT_ATOMS: atom_id res chain seq x y z
N MET A 1 -16.27 21.03 -5.57
CA MET A 1 -15.16 20.10 -5.23
C MET A 1 -15.02 19.86 -3.73
N HIS A 2 -15.00 20.90 -2.89
CA HIS A 2 -14.82 20.79 -1.43
C HIS A 2 -15.74 19.76 -0.73
N ASN A 3 -17.01 19.69 -1.14
CA ASN A 3 -17.99 18.76 -0.55
C ASN A 3 -17.67 17.27 -0.78
N GLY A 4 -16.96 16.93 -1.88
CA GLY A 4 -16.55 15.54 -2.17
C GLY A 4 -15.41 15.07 -1.26
N TYR A 5 -14.44 15.94 -1.00
CA TYR A 5 -13.32 15.63 -0.10
C TYR A 5 -13.79 15.42 1.33
N LEU A 6 -14.74 16.24 1.79
CA LEU A 6 -15.31 16.11 3.12
C LEU A 6 -16.06 14.77 3.30
N GLN A 7 -16.77 14.29 2.27
CA GLN A 7 -17.43 12.98 2.33
C GLN A 7 -16.43 11.83 2.45
N GLU A 8 -15.35 11.86 1.67
CA GLU A 8 -14.29 10.86 1.73
C GLU A 8 -13.55 10.90 3.08
N PHE A 9 -13.26 12.10 3.59
CA PHE A 9 -12.65 12.28 4.90
C PHE A 9 -13.55 11.76 6.03
N ASN A 10 -14.86 12.00 5.94
CA ASN A 10 -15.82 11.43 6.90
C ASN A 10 -15.88 9.89 6.85
N LYS A 11 -15.53 9.25 5.73
CA LYS A 11 -15.36 7.78 5.68
C LYS A 11 -14.11 7.36 6.43
N ILE A 12 -13.01 8.11 6.32
CA ILE A 12 -11.78 7.89 7.10
C ILE A 12 -12.08 7.97 8.60
N LEU A 13 -12.69 9.06 9.06
CA LEU A 13 -13.02 9.25 10.48
C LEU A 13 -13.89 8.10 11.03
N ARG A 14 -14.90 7.67 10.27
CA ARG A 14 -15.75 6.53 10.63
C ARG A 14 -14.98 5.22 10.73
N LYS A 15 -14.03 4.96 9.82
CA LYS A 15 -13.17 3.77 9.90
C LYS A 15 -12.27 3.82 11.14
N ILE A 16 -11.64 4.97 11.41
CA ILE A 16 -10.77 5.16 12.58
C ILE A 16 -11.53 4.88 13.87
N LYS A 17 -12.72 5.46 14.04
CA LYS A 17 -13.54 5.23 15.25
C LYS A 17 -13.91 3.76 15.48
N ARG A 18 -13.93 2.91 14.44
CA ARG A 18 -14.21 1.46 14.60
C ARG A 18 -13.05 0.70 15.24
N TYR A 19 -11.81 1.06 14.93
CA TYR A 19 -10.63 0.36 15.47
C TYR A 19 -9.92 1.14 16.58
N ASN A 20 -10.18 2.44 16.72
CA ASN A 20 -9.69 3.29 17.79
C ASN A 20 -10.79 4.30 18.24
N PRO A 21 -11.73 3.89 19.10
CA PRO A 21 -12.86 4.75 19.49
C PRO A 21 -12.45 6.03 20.24
N LYS A 22 -11.35 5.97 21.01
CA LYS A 22 -10.82 7.07 21.83
C LYS A 22 -9.92 8.05 21.04
N SER A 23 -9.82 7.86 19.73
CA SER A 23 -8.97 8.66 18.86
C SER A 23 -9.39 10.14 18.85
N ASP A 24 -8.41 11.05 18.92
CA ASP A 24 -8.64 12.49 18.71
C ASP A 24 -8.88 12.77 17.22
N THR A 25 -10.16 12.78 16.83
CA THR A 25 -10.55 13.12 15.46
C THR A 25 -10.44 14.62 15.17
N GLY A 26 -10.36 15.47 16.20
CA GLY A 26 -10.18 16.92 16.04
C GLY A 26 -8.79 17.24 15.48
N LEU A 27 -7.75 16.52 15.92
CA LEU A 27 -6.41 16.63 15.34
C LEU A 27 -6.40 16.34 13.83
N LEU A 28 -7.07 15.27 13.42
CA LEU A 28 -7.18 14.90 12.00
C LEU A 28 -7.96 15.92 11.18
N GLN A 29 -9.05 16.46 11.73
CA GLN A 29 -9.83 17.50 11.06
C GLN A 29 -8.96 18.73 10.78
N ARG A 30 -8.19 19.20 11.78
CA ARG A 30 -7.26 20.32 11.60
C ARG A 30 -6.19 20.02 10.56
N ALA A 31 -5.63 18.80 10.56
CA ALA A 31 -4.62 18.40 9.58
C ALA A 31 -5.19 18.33 8.14
N PHE A 32 -6.44 17.86 7.99
CA PHE A 32 -7.16 17.84 6.73
C PHE A 32 -7.37 19.25 6.17
N GLU A 33 -7.89 20.16 6.98
CA GLU A 33 -8.16 21.56 6.57
C GLU A 33 -6.86 22.27 6.20
N PHE A 34 -5.81 22.08 7.01
CA PHE A 34 -4.51 22.69 6.77
C PHE A 34 -3.86 22.18 5.48
N SER A 35 -3.85 20.86 5.24
CA SER A 35 -3.33 20.27 4.01
C SER A 35 -4.13 20.71 2.78
N LEU A 36 -5.45 20.82 2.91
CA LEU A 36 -6.32 21.27 1.83
C LEU A 36 -6.05 22.72 1.44
N GLU A 37 -5.87 23.60 2.42
CA GLU A 37 -5.53 25.00 2.18
C GLU A 37 -4.11 25.16 1.61
N ALA A 38 -3.14 24.43 2.15
CA ALA A 38 -1.74 24.46 1.70
C ALA A 38 -1.60 24.08 0.21
N HIS A 39 -2.39 23.10 -0.24
CA HIS A 39 -2.34 22.57 -1.60
C HIS A 39 -3.45 23.11 -2.53
N LYS A 40 -4.17 24.18 -2.14
CA LYS A 40 -5.39 24.64 -2.84
C LYS A 40 -5.17 25.02 -4.32
N ASP A 41 -4.01 25.61 -4.61
CA ASP A 41 -3.64 26.09 -5.95
C ASP A 41 -2.69 25.12 -6.67
N GLN A 42 -2.40 23.96 -6.05
CA GLN A 42 -1.47 22.98 -6.59
C GLN A 42 -2.19 21.88 -7.36
N LEU A 43 -1.72 21.59 -8.57
CA LEU A 43 -2.20 20.51 -9.42
C LEU A 43 -1.13 19.43 -9.61
N ARG A 44 -1.55 18.16 -9.65
CA ARG A 44 -0.69 17.04 -10.06
C ARG A 44 -0.49 17.04 -11.57
N LYS A 45 0.46 16.22 -12.04
CA LYS A 45 0.69 15.99 -13.48
C LYS A 45 -0.52 15.38 -14.21
N SER A 46 -1.43 14.72 -13.50
CA SER A 46 -2.72 14.26 -14.02
C SER A 46 -3.72 15.40 -14.29
N GLY A 47 -3.48 16.60 -13.74
CA GLY A 47 -4.44 17.71 -13.73
C GLY A 47 -5.36 17.73 -12.50
N GLU A 48 -5.31 16.69 -11.65
CA GLU A 48 -6.10 16.65 -10.41
C GLU A 48 -5.49 17.52 -9.31
N PRO A 49 -6.30 18.07 -8.38
CA PRO A 49 -5.78 18.80 -7.22
C PRO A 49 -4.82 17.95 -6.39
N TYR A 50 -3.68 18.53 -5.99
CA TYR A 50 -2.63 17.80 -5.27
C TYR A 50 -3.14 17.17 -3.97
N PHE A 51 -4.07 17.85 -3.30
CA PHE A 51 -4.71 17.37 -2.09
C PHE A 51 -5.33 15.95 -2.20
N VAL A 52 -5.77 15.55 -3.40
CA VAL A 52 -6.29 14.18 -3.64
C VAL A 52 -5.26 13.12 -3.24
N HIS A 53 -3.98 13.36 -3.53
CA HIS A 53 -2.90 12.47 -3.14
C HIS A 53 -2.77 12.36 -1.61
N CYS A 54 -2.73 13.49 -0.90
CA CYS A 54 -2.65 13.52 0.56
C CYS A 54 -3.81 12.76 1.20
N LEU A 55 -5.02 12.94 0.66
CA LEU A 55 -6.20 12.23 1.13
C LEU A 55 -6.13 10.72 0.88
N GLU A 56 -5.64 10.29 -0.29
CA GLU A 56 -5.46 8.86 -0.59
C GLU A 56 -4.37 8.21 0.27
N VAL A 57 -3.28 8.92 0.55
CA VAL A 57 -2.25 8.46 1.52
C VAL A 57 -2.87 8.23 2.89
N ALA A 58 -3.70 9.16 3.37
CA ALA A 58 -4.43 9.01 4.62
C ALA A 58 -5.39 7.81 4.61
N LYS A 59 -6.08 7.55 3.48
CA LYS A 59 -6.93 6.35 3.32
C LYS A 59 -6.12 5.06 3.41
N ILE A 60 -4.97 5.00 2.75
CA ILE A 60 -4.10 3.81 2.79
C ILE A 60 -3.63 3.55 4.23
N LEU A 61 -3.18 4.58 4.95
CA LEU A 61 -2.78 4.47 6.36
C LEU A 61 -3.93 4.03 7.27
N THR A 62 -5.14 4.52 7.01
CA THR A 62 -6.35 4.11 7.73
C THR A 62 -6.70 2.64 7.48
N ASP A 63 -6.54 2.17 6.24
CA ASP A 63 -6.76 0.75 5.89
C ASP A 63 -5.72 -0.19 6.52
N LEU A 64 -4.54 0.34 6.83
CA LEU A 64 -3.49 -0.33 7.61
C LEU A 64 -3.72 -0.20 9.12
N ARG A 65 -4.81 0.46 9.55
CA ARG A 65 -5.21 0.70 10.94
C ARG A 65 -4.17 1.48 11.77
N MET A 66 -3.49 2.43 11.13
CA MET A 66 -2.54 3.30 11.82
C MET A 66 -3.23 4.25 12.81
N ASP A 67 -2.45 4.78 13.76
CA ASP A 67 -2.92 5.79 14.71
C ASP A 67 -3.18 7.15 14.04
N VAL A 68 -3.88 8.02 14.78
CA VAL A 68 -4.28 9.36 14.31
C VAL A 68 -3.07 10.22 13.94
N THR A 69 -2.01 10.16 14.76
CA THR A 69 -0.79 10.95 14.56
C THR A 69 -0.12 10.60 13.24
N THR A 70 -0.04 9.31 12.92
CA THR A 70 0.49 8.79 11.65
C THR A 70 -0.37 9.23 10.47
N ILE A 71 -1.69 9.13 10.59
CA ILE A 71 -2.61 9.52 9.51
C ILE A 71 -2.56 11.04 9.29
N ALA A 72 -2.44 11.83 10.35
CA ALA A 72 -2.23 13.27 10.27
C ALA A 72 -0.88 13.60 9.61
N GLY A 73 0.20 12.90 10.00
CA GLY A 73 1.50 12.98 9.32
C GLY A 73 1.40 12.65 7.83
N GLY A 74 0.60 11.65 7.44
CA GLY A 74 0.33 11.32 6.04
C GLY A 74 -0.45 12.39 5.27
N LEU A 75 -1.40 13.09 5.90
CA LEU A 75 -2.08 14.25 5.29
C LEU A 75 -1.12 15.43 5.07
N LEU A 76 -0.11 15.55 5.92
CA LEU A 76 0.82 16.67 5.97
C LEU A 76 2.18 16.37 5.30
N HIS A 77 2.41 15.16 4.80
CA HIS A 77 3.77 14.71 4.47
C HIS A 77 4.47 15.56 3.40
N ASP A 78 3.71 16.08 2.43
CA ASP A 78 4.23 16.91 1.33
C ASP A 78 4.04 18.41 1.55
N VAL A 79 3.43 18.85 2.66
CA VAL A 79 3.19 20.30 2.87
C VAL A 79 4.49 21.07 2.98
N VAL A 80 5.56 20.46 3.50
CA VAL A 80 6.87 21.11 3.62
C VAL A 80 7.69 21.03 2.33
N GLU A 81 7.53 19.96 1.55
CA GLU A 81 8.27 19.79 0.30
C GLU A 81 7.73 20.68 -0.82
N ASP A 82 6.41 20.78 -0.92
CA ASP A 82 5.73 21.34 -2.10
C ASP A 82 5.13 22.72 -1.86
N THR A 83 5.17 23.23 -0.63
CA THR A 83 4.61 24.54 -0.28
C THR A 83 5.62 25.41 0.49
N GLY A 84 5.27 26.66 0.78
CA GLY A 84 6.11 27.57 1.57
C GLY A 84 6.09 27.32 3.08
N ILE A 85 5.40 26.28 3.55
CA ILE A 85 5.22 25.97 4.98
C ILE A 85 6.48 25.31 5.55
N THR A 86 6.92 25.79 6.71
CA THR A 86 8.09 25.26 7.40
C THR A 86 7.75 24.16 8.41
N ILE A 87 8.72 23.30 8.75
CA ILE A 87 8.57 22.30 9.82
C ILE A 87 8.24 22.94 11.17
N LYS A 88 8.74 24.15 11.44
CA LYS A 88 8.44 24.89 12.66
C LYS A 88 6.96 25.23 12.76
N GLU A 89 6.34 25.66 11.66
CA GLU A 89 4.89 25.94 11.63
C GLU A 89 4.07 24.65 11.84
N VAL A 90 4.52 23.52 11.30
CA VAL A 90 3.90 22.22 11.56
C VAL A 90 4.00 21.85 13.03
N GLU A 91 5.16 22.07 13.65
CA GLU A 91 5.38 21.82 15.09
C GLU A 91 4.50 22.70 15.97
N GLU A 92 4.38 24.00 15.66
CA GLU A 92 3.54 24.94 16.41
C GLU A 92 2.04 24.57 16.34
N LYS A 93 1.56 24.08 15.19
CA LYS A 93 0.13 23.76 14.97
C LYS A 93 -0.27 22.36 15.42
N PHE A 94 0.63 21.39 15.27
CA PHE A 94 0.32 19.96 15.41
C PHE A 94 1.19 19.24 16.45
N GLY A 95 2.19 19.92 17.00
CA GLY A 95 3.10 19.40 18.02
C GLY A 95 4.33 18.69 17.43
N THR A 96 5.32 18.52 18.30
CA THR A 96 6.64 17.94 17.97
C THR A 96 6.56 16.55 17.36
N GLU A 97 5.59 15.73 17.77
CA GLU A 97 5.47 14.36 17.28
C GLU A 97 5.13 14.31 15.78
N ILE A 98 4.12 15.07 15.34
CA ILE A 98 3.74 15.15 13.92
C ILE A 98 4.85 15.82 13.11
N ALA A 99 5.46 16.89 13.64
CA ALA A 99 6.56 17.55 12.96
C ALA A 99 7.75 16.61 12.70
N ARG A 100 8.09 15.75 13.67
CA ARG A 100 9.13 14.72 13.49
C ARG A 100 8.76 13.69 12.42
N LEU A 101 7.48 13.30 12.33
CA LEU A 101 7.02 12.39 11.28
C LEU A 101 7.17 13.02 9.89
N VAL A 102 6.70 14.25 9.73
CA VAL A 102 6.78 14.99 8.45
C VAL A 102 8.23 15.22 8.05
N ASP A 103 9.06 15.74 8.96
CA ASP A 103 10.51 15.93 8.74
C ASP A 103 11.22 14.62 8.38
N GLY A 104 10.86 13.52 9.05
CA GLY A 104 11.38 12.19 8.76
C GLY A 104 11.02 11.70 7.35
N VAL A 105 9.78 11.94 6.91
CA VAL A 105 9.34 11.57 5.55
C VAL A 105 10.08 12.41 4.52
N THR A 106 10.17 13.73 4.73
CA THR A 106 10.84 14.65 3.81
C THR A 106 12.31 14.31 3.60
N LYS A 107 13.03 14.06 4.70
CA LYS A 107 14.44 13.65 4.62
C LYS A 107 14.66 12.33 3.89
N ILE A 108 13.70 11.40 3.93
CA ILE A 108 13.78 10.15 3.16
C ILE A 108 13.56 10.41 1.67
N SER A 109 12.65 11.32 1.30
CA SER A 109 12.42 11.72 -0.09
C SER A 109 13.67 12.33 -0.75
N GLU A 110 14.48 13.06 0.02
CA GLU A 110 15.72 13.69 -0.46
C GLU A 110 16.87 12.69 -0.74
N ILE A 111 16.79 11.46 -0.24
CA ILE A 111 17.81 10.44 -0.45
C ILE A 111 17.80 10.01 -1.93
N ARG A 112 18.65 10.63 -2.74
CA ARG A 112 18.82 10.28 -4.16
C ARG A 112 19.53 8.93 -4.29
N PHE A 113 18.83 7.96 -4.87
CA PHE A 113 19.40 6.67 -5.30
C PHE A 113 20.08 6.82 -6.66
N ASP A 114 21.22 7.50 -6.70
CA ASP A 114 22.08 7.48 -7.89
C ASP A 114 22.80 6.13 -7.99
N SER A 115 22.88 5.59 -9.21
CA SER A 115 23.42 4.26 -9.50
C SER A 115 24.91 4.14 -9.15
N VAL A 116 25.21 3.34 -8.13
CA VAL A 116 26.25 2.30 -8.03
C VAL A 116 25.72 1.36 -6.95
N GLU A 117 25.79 0.04 -7.11
CA GLU A 117 25.24 -0.95 -6.15
C GLU A 117 25.65 -0.68 -4.68
N GLN A 118 26.78 -0.01 -4.45
CA GLN A 118 27.21 0.49 -3.15
C GLN A 118 26.36 1.65 -2.59
N LYS A 119 25.93 2.62 -3.41
CA LYS A 119 25.06 3.73 -2.98
C LYS A 119 23.65 3.25 -2.65
N GLN A 120 23.15 2.22 -3.34
CA GLN A 120 21.87 1.60 -2.97
C GLN A 120 21.95 0.98 -1.57
N ALA A 121 23.04 0.28 -1.23
CA ALA A 121 23.22 -0.28 0.11
C ALA A 121 23.34 0.80 1.20
N GLU A 122 24.04 1.92 0.94
CA GLU A 122 24.12 3.04 1.88
C GLU A 122 22.81 3.79 2.07
N ASN A 123 22.10 4.10 0.99
CA ASN A 123 20.79 4.74 1.06
C ASN A 123 19.76 3.83 1.72
N PHE A 124 19.82 2.53 1.42
CA PHE A 124 19.06 1.51 2.10
C PHE A 124 19.39 1.45 3.60
N ARG A 125 20.67 1.55 3.98
CA ARG A 125 21.12 1.61 5.38
C ARG A 125 20.69 2.89 6.09
N LYS A 126 20.73 4.05 5.42
CA LYS A 126 20.24 5.33 5.95
C LYS A 126 18.72 5.30 6.15
N MET A 127 17.99 4.76 5.18
CA MET A 127 16.56 4.54 5.30
C MET A 127 16.29 3.59 6.48
N ILE A 128 17.05 2.51 6.66
CA ILE A 128 17.00 1.65 7.86
C ILE A 128 17.26 2.41 9.15
N LEU A 129 18.31 3.22 9.22
CA LEU A 129 18.64 3.98 10.42
C LEU A 129 17.55 5.00 10.78
N SER A 130 16.85 5.55 9.78
CA SER A 130 15.64 6.36 9.99
C SER A 130 14.48 5.52 10.52
N MET A 131 14.27 4.30 10.00
CA MET A 131 13.26 3.35 10.50
C MET A 131 13.45 2.93 11.96
N VAL A 132 14.69 2.87 12.46
CA VAL A 132 14.98 2.48 13.86
C VAL A 132 14.39 3.49 14.86
N LYS A 133 14.18 4.75 14.46
CA LYS A 133 13.67 5.79 15.35
C LYS A 133 12.14 5.79 15.42
N ASP A 134 11.46 5.59 14.29
CA ASP A 134 10.00 5.54 14.24
C ASP A 134 9.48 4.82 12.98
N ILE A 135 8.83 3.67 13.16
CA ILE A 135 8.23 2.89 12.06
C ILE A 135 7.09 3.64 11.36
N ARG A 136 6.48 4.64 12.00
CA ARG A 136 5.37 5.40 11.42
C ARG A 136 5.81 6.20 10.19
N VAL A 137 7.06 6.69 10.18
CA VAL A 137 7.65 7.39 9.04
C VAL A 137 7.67 6.49 7.79
N ILE A 138 8.10 5.24 7.95
CA ILE A 138 8.16 4.32 6.80
C ILE A 138 6.76 3.90 6.34
N MET A 139 5.80 3.79 7.25
CA MET A 139 4.41 3.50 6.88
C MET A 139 3.82 4.61 6.02
N ILE A 140 4.08 5.88 6.36
CA ILE A 140 3.70 7.04 5.54
C ILE A 140 4.38 6.94 4.17
N LYS A 141 5.68 6.64 4.12
CA LYS A 141 6.41 6.53 2.84
C LYS A 141 5.92 5.39 1.96
N PHE A 142 5.50 4.27 2.54
CA PHE A 142 4.87 3.19 1.79
C PHE A 142 3.51 3.59 1.23
N ALA A 143 2.70 4.32 2.01
CA ALA A 143 1.41 4.80 1.55
C ALA A 143 1.57 5.82 0.40
N ASP A 144 2.51 6.76 0.53
CA ASP A 144 2.94 7.69 -0.52
C ASP A 144 3.37 6.92 -1.79
N ARG A 145 4.37 6.02 -1.66
CA ARG A 145 4.90 5.25 -2.79
C ARG A 145 3.81 4.41 -3.46
N LEU A 146 2.92 3.79 -2.69
CA LEU A 146 1.82 2.99 -3.23
C LEU A 146 0.86 3.85 -4.04
N HIS A 147 0.49 5.04 -3.54
CA HIS A 147 -0.36 5.94 -4.31
C HIS A 147 0.33 6.44 -5.58
N ASN A 148 1.62 6.81 -5.51
CA ASN A 148 2.38 7.22 -6.68
C ASN A 148 2.48 6.11 -7.74
N MET A 149 2.62 4.85 -7.33
CA MET A 149 2.58 3.71 -8.26
C MET A 149 1.18 3.50 -8.87
N ARG A 150 0.10 3.78 -8.13
CA ARG A 150 -1.27 3.69 -8.67
C ARG A 150 -1.55 4.76 -9.72
N THR A 151 -0.96 5.95 -9.59
CA THR A 151 -1.13 7.09 -10.51
C THR A 151 0.07 7.29 -11.45
N ILE A 152 0.92 6.27 -11.61
CA ILE A 152 2.20 6.41 -12.33
C ILE A 152 2.05 6.72 -13.81
N GLU A 153 0.92 6.32 -14.41
CA GLU A 153 0.62 6.42 -15.84
C GLU A 153 0.59 7.86 -16.38
N TYR A 154 0.36 8.85 -15.52
CA TYR A 154 0.39 10.27 -15.88
C TYR A 154 1.81 10.87 -15.97
N LEU A 155 2.84 10.10 -15.64
CA LEU A 155 4.24 10.54 -15.72
C LEU A 155 4.88 10.16 -17.07
N PRO A 156 5.92 10.86 -17.53
CA PRO A 156 6.70 10.42 -18.69
C PRO A 156 7.33 9.04 -18.47
N ARG A 157 7.40 8.21 -19.53
CA ARG A 157 7.86 6.81 -19.47
C ARG A 157 9.18 6.61 -18.69
N LYS A 158 10.19 7.45 -18.95
CA LYS A 158 11.48 7.40 -18.24
C LYS A 158 11.34 7.57 -16.72
N LYS A 159 10.43 8.43 -16.26
CA LYS A 159 10.14 8.59 -14.82
C LYS A 159 9.37 7.39 -14.28
N GLN A 160 8.43 6.84 -15.04
CA GLN A 160 7.69 5.64 -14.66
C GLN A 160 8.64 4.47 -14.40
N GLU A 161 9.53 4.18 -15.36
CA GLU A 161 10.51 3.09 -15.26
C GLU A 161 11.42 3.26 -14.06
N ARG A 162 11.98 4.47 -13.85
CA ARG A 162 12.82 4.76 -12.70
C ARG A 162 12.11 4.49 -11.36
N ILE A 163 10.87 4.98 -11.22
CA ILE A 163 10.07 4.81 -10.01
C ILE A 163 9.70 3.33 -9.79
N ALA A 164 9.37 2.60 -10.86
CA ALA A 164 9.04 1.18 -10.78
C ALA A 164 10.27 0.32 -10.43
N ILE A 165 11.45 0.61 -11.00
CA ILE A 165 12.71 -0.05 -10.64
C ILE A 165 13.05 0.18 -9.16
N GLU A 166 12.98 1.42 -8.69
CA GLU A 166 13.19 1.75 -7.27
C GLU A 166 12.19 1.01 -6.37
N THR A 167 10.93 0.94 -6.79
CA THR A 167 9.88 0.23 -6.06
C THR A 167 10.18 -1.27 -5.96
N ARG A 168 10.64 -1.89 -7.06
CA ARG A 168 11.01 -3.30 -7.15
C ARG A 168 12.22 -3.64 -6.27
N ASP A 169 13.25 -2.81 -6.34
CA ASP A 169 14.57 -3.16 -5.77
C ASP A 169 14.71 -2.70 -4.31
N VAL A 170 13.95 -1.67 -3.89
CA VAL A 170 14.04 -1.10 -2.54
C VAL A 170 12.75 -1.33 -1.74
N TYR A 171 11.61 -0.84 -2.23
CA TYR A 171 10.38 -0.79 -1.43
C TYR A 171 9.73 -2.17 -1.25
N ALA A 172 9.60 -2.99 -2.30
CA ALA A 172 9.00 -4.32 -2.19
C ALA A 172 9.79 -5.27 -1.25
N PRO A 173 11.14 -5.36 -1.33
CA PRO A 173 11.95 -6.12 -0.37
C PRO A 173 11.87 -5.58 1.05
N LEU A 174 11.67 -4.27 1.22
CA LEU A 174 11.50 -3.68 2.53
C LEU A 174 10.14 -4.01 3.14
N ALA A 175 9.06 -3.88 2.35
CA ALA A 175 7.71 -4.26 2.78
C ALA A 175 7.65 -5.74 3.18
N HIS A 176 8.38 -6.60 2.46
CA HIS A 176 8.55 -8.00 2.83
C HIS A 176 9.18 -8.18 4.21
N ARG A 177 10.29 -7.48 4.47
CA ARG A 177 11.03 -7.56 5.75
C ARG A 177 10.22 -7.05 6.94
N LEU A 178 9.36 -6.07 6.73
CA LEU A 178 8.46 -5.55 7.76
C LEU A 178 7.16 -6.37 7.90
N GLY A 179 7.00 -7.44 7.11
CA GLY A 179 5.80 -8.29 7.16
C GLY A 179 4.53 -7.64 6.57
N ILE A 180 4.66 -6.53 5.84
CA ILE A 180 3.52 -5.79 5.28
C ILE A 180 3.15 -6.37 3.90
N ALA A 181 2.66 -7.60 3.93
CA ALA A 181 2.47 -8.39 2.72
C ALA A 181 1.47 -7.77 1.73
N LYS A 182 0.43 -7.09 2.24
CA LYS A 182 -0.56 -6.39 1.40
C LYS A 182 0.08 -5.32 0.53
N ILE A 183 0.92 -4.46 1.12
CA ILE A 183 1.63 -3.40 0.38
C ILE A 183 2.62 -4.02 -0.60
N LYS A 184 3.41 -5.00 -0.15
CA LYS A 184 4.38 -5.71 -0.99
C LYS A 184 3.72 -6.18 -2.29
N TRP A 185 2.66 -6.97 -2.18
CA TRP A 185 2.03 -7.60 -3.34
C TRP A 185 1.44 -6.57 -4.30
N GLU A 186 0.85 -5.51 -3.76
CA GLU A 186 0.27 -4.45 -4.58
C GLU A 186 1.34 -3.64 -5.32
N LEU A 187 2.45 -3.29 -4.65
CA LEU A 187 3.60 -2.67 -5.28
C LEU A 187 4.20 -3.55 -6.38
N GLU A 188 4.38 -4.85 -6.11
CA GLU A 188 4.90 -5.82 -7.07
C GLU A 188 4.04 -5.92 -8.33
N ASP A 189 2.71 -6.00 -8.18
CA ASP A 189 1.78 -6.05 -9.31
C ASP A 189 1.79 -4.72 -10.12
N LEU A 190 1.88 -3.57 -9.45
CA LEU A 190 2.00 -2.26 -10.11
C LEU A 190 3.35 -2.09 -10.83
N VAL A 191 4.43 -2.63 -10.26
CA VAL A 191 5.74 -2.70 -10.92
C VAL A 191 5.64 -3.54 -12.19
N LEU A 192 4.99 -4.71 -12.14
CA LEU A 192 4.80 -5.53 -13.34
C LEU A 192 4.01 -4.77 -14.41
N LYS A 193 2.87 -4.15 -14.02
CA LYS A 193 2.04 -3.33 -14.93
C LYS A 193 2.87 -2.22 -15.59
N THR A 194 3.83 -1.65 -14.88
CA THR A 194 4.63 -0.52 -15.39
C THR A 194 5.78 -0.98 -16.29
N LEU A 195 6.58 -1.96 -15.82
CA LEU A 195 7.78 -2.39 -16.52
C LEU A 195 7.47 -3.32 -17.69
N GLU A 196 6.53 -4.25 -17.52
CA GLU A 196 6.17 -5.29 -18.49
C GLU A 196 4.65 -5.27 -18.77
N PRO A 197 4.11 -4.18 -19.36
CA PRO A 197 2.67 -3.98 -19.51
C PRO A 197 2.00 -5.07 -20.36
N GLU A 198 2.66 -5.53 -21.43
CA GLU A 198 2.13 -6.56 -22.33
C GLU A 198 1.87 -7.86 -21.56
N ILE A 199 2.86 -8.30 -20.78
CA ILE A 199 2.79 -9.51 -19.96
C ILE A 199 1.72 -9.35 -18.87
N TYR A 200 1.65 -8.18 -18.23
CA TYR A 200 0.65 -7.91 -17.21
C TYR A 200 -0.77 -8.07 -17.76
N TRP A 201 -1.07 -7.45 -18.90
CA TRP A 201 -2.41 -7.51 -19.50
C TRP A 201 -2.73 -8.89 -20.08
N GLU A 202 -1.75 -9.61 -20.62
CA GLU A 202 -1.92 -11.01 -21.01
C GLU A 202 -2.33 -11.86 -19.81
N LEU A 203 -1.65 -11.72 -18.67
CA LEU A 203 -1.98 -12.45 -17.44
C LEU A 203 -3.37 -12.07 -16.90
N VAL A 204 -3.75 -10.79 -16.98
CA VAL A 204 -5.09 -10.33 -16.59
C VAL A 204 -6.17 -11.02 -17.43
N GLN A 205 -6.02 -11.05 -18.76
CA GLN A 205 -6.97 -11.71 -19.67
C GLN A 205 -7.04 -13.21 -19.41
N LYS A 206 -5.89 -13.90 -19.37
CA LYS A 206 -5.84 -15.35 -19.12
C LYS A 206 -6.46 -15.76 -17.78
N ILE A 207 -6.35 -14.91 -16.76
CA ILE A 207 -7.00 -15.14 -15.46
C ILE A 207 -8.50 -14.84 -15.50
N ALA A 208 -8.92 -13.83 -16.27
CA ALA A 208 -10.32 -13.47 -16.44
C ALA A 208 -11.09 -14.58 -17.19
N ASP A 209 -10.52 -15.11 -18.28
CA ASP A 209 -11.13 -16.18 -19.08
C ASP A 209 -11.38 -17.45 -18.26
N LYS A 210 -10.48 -17.76 -17.34
CA LYS A 210 -10.58 -18.94 -16.46
C LYS A 210 -11.34 -18.67 -15.15
N ARG A 211 -11.98 -17.51 -15.00
CA ARG A 211 -12.61 -17.11 -13.73
C ARG A 211 -13.76 -18.05 -13.34
N GLU A 212 -14.66 -18.37 -14.27
CA GLU A 212 -15.81 -19.23 -13.96
C GLU A 212 -15.41 -20.67 -13.65
N GLU A 213 -14.47 -21.23 -14.41
CA GLU A 213 -13.91 -22.55 -14.14
C GLU A 213 -13.24 -22.59 -12.77
N ARG A 214 -12.48 -21.55 -12.44
CA ARG A 214 -11.83 -21.40 -11.15
C ARG A 214 -12.83 -21.30 -10.00
N GLU A 215 -13.85 -20.46 -10.12
CA GLU A 215 -14.87 -20.32 -9.08
C GLU A 215 -15.64 -21.63 -8.89
N ARG A 216 -15.98 -22.35 -9.97
CA ARG A 216 -16.59 -23.68 -9.90
C ARG A 216 -15.67 -24.68 -9.20
N TYR A 217 -14.38 -24.70 -9.54
CA TYR A 217 -13.39 -25.57 -8.90
C TYR A 217 -13.25 -25.27 -7.41
N ILE A 218 -13.10 -24.00 -7.03
CA ILE A 218 -13.01 -23.58 -5.62
C ILE A 218 -14.28 -24.00 -4.88
N ARG A 219 -15.48 -23.77 -5.43
CA ARG A 219 -16.74 -24.22 -4.79
C ARG A 219 -16.78 -25.74 -4.63
N ARG A 220 -16.37 -26.50 -5.65
CA ARG A 220 -16.33 -27.96 -5.61
C ARG A 220 -15.39 -28.49 -4.53
N VAL A 221 -14.20 -27.89 -4.36
CA VAL A 221 -13.22 -28.30 -3.34
C VAL A 221 -13.62 -27.81 -1.94
N THR A 222 -14.16 -26.60 -1.83
CA THR A 222 -14.51 -26.01 -0.52
C THR A 222 -15.81 -26.55 0.08
N ALA A 223 -16.76 -27.02 -0.74
CA ALA A 223 -18.02 -27.60 -0.26
C ALA A 223 -17.84 -28.82 0.67
N PRO A 224 -17.06 -29.87 0.32
CA PRO A 224 -16.84 -31.00 1.22
C PRO A 224 -16.07 -30.58 2.48
N ILE A 225 -15.08 -29.69 2.36
CA ILE A 225 -14.33 -29.17 3.51
C ILE A 225 -15.26 -28.44 4.48
N LYS A 226 -16.14 -27.54 3.98
CA LYS A 226 -17.14 -26.87 4.83
C LYS A 226 -18.07 -27.86 5.52
N LYS A 227 -18.48 -28.93 4.83
CA LYS A 227 -19.37 -29.94 5.39
C LYS A 227 -18.70 -30.70 6.53
N GLU A 228 -17.44 -31.10 6.36
CA GLU A 228 -16.68 -31.80 7.41
C GLU A 228 -16.41 -30.88 8.60
N LEU A 229 -15.92 -29.65 8.38
CA LEU A 229 -15.66 -28.72 9.48
C LEU A 229 -16.93 -28.42 10.29
N LYS A 230 -18.10 -28.38 9.65
CA LYS A 230 -19.39 -28.23 10.35
C LYS A 230 -19.74 -29.43 11.23
N LYS A 231 -19.38 -30.66 10.84
CA LYS A 231 -19.63 -31.86 11.67
C LYS A 231 -18.83 -31.83 12.97
N TYR A 232 -17.59 -31.34 12.91
CA TYR A 232 -16.73 -31.16 14.08
C TYR A 232 -16.98 -29.86 14.83
N ASN A 233 -18.04 -29.11 14.44
CA ASN A 233 -18.42 -27.83 15.03
C ASN A 233 -17.31 -26.76 14.98
N ILE A 234 -16.40 -26.86 14.01
CA ILE A 234 -15.30 -25.92 13.78
C ILE A 234 -15.80 -24.76 12.92
N LYS A 235 -15.70 -23.54 13.45
CA LYS A 235 -16.04 -22.32 12.71
C LYS A 235 -14.85 -21.90 11.85
N ALA A 236 -14.95 -22.14 10.54
CA ALA A 236 -13.91 -21.78 9.59
C ALA A 236 -14.42 -20.85 8.48
N LYS A 237 -13.63 -19.80 8.19
CA LYS A 237 -13.82 -18.94 7.02
C LYS A 237 -12.95 -19.46 5.88
N ILE A 238 -13.58 -20.01 4.85
CA ILE A 238 -12.88 -20.53 3.68
C ILE A 238 -13.02 -19.55 2.52
N GLU A 239 -11.88 -19.08 2.00
CA GLU A 239 -11.80 -18.10 0.93
C GLU A 239 -10.81 -18.55 -0.17
N GLY A 240 -11.17 -18.31 -1.43
CA GLY A 240 -10.22 -18.42 -2.53
C GLY A 240 -9.24 -17.27 -2.47
N ARG A 241 -7.94 -17.58 -2.44
CA ARG A 241 -6.88 -16.59 -2.47
C ARG A 241 -6.32 -16.48 -3.90
N PRO A 242 -6.60 -15.40 -4.63
CA PRO A 242 -5.96 -15.18 -5.92
C PRO A 242 -4.45 -15.00 -5.71
N LYS A 243 -3.64 -15.56 -6.62
CA LYS A 243 -2.20 -15.26 -6.67
C LYS A 243 -1.96 -13.94 -7.39
N HIS A 244 -0.95 -13.24 -6.90
CA HIS A 244 -0.50 -11.95 -7.44
C HIS A 244 0.20 -12.17 -8.78
N PHE A 245 -0.05 -11.27 -9.73
CA PHE A 245 0.46 -11.36 -11.11
C PHE A 245 1.98 -11.42 -11.14
N TYR A 246 2.64 -10.61 -10.31
CA TYR A 246 4.09 -10.61 -10.17
C TYR A 246 4.65 -11.97 -9.71
N SER A 247 3.95 -12.62 -8.77
CA SER A 247 4.35 -13.96 -8.30
C SER A 247 4.14 -15.04 -9.36
N ILE A 248 3.12 -14.90 -10.21
CA ILE A 248 2.88 -15.80 -11.35
C ILE A 248 4.00 -15.61 -12.37
N TYR A 249 4.27 -14.36 -12.74
CA TYR A 249 5.34 -14.01 -13.68
C TYR A 249 6.72 -14.49 -13.20
N GLY A 250 7.06 -14.26 -11.93
CA GLY A 250 8.31 -14.76 -11.35
C GLY A 250 8.45 -16.29 -11.41
N LYS A 251 7.34 -17.03 -11.30
CA LYS A 251 7.32 -18.49 -11.49
C LYS A 251 7.48 -18.89 -12.96
N MET A 252 6.86 -18.15 -13.89
CA MET A 252 7.02 -18.37 -15.34
C MET A 252 8.49 -18.25 -15.73
N ILE A 253 9.16 -17.16 -15.33
CA ILE A 253 10.57 -16.93 -15.61
C ILE A 253 11.44 -18.02 -14.96
N LYS A 254 11.30 -18.23 -13.64
CA LYS A 254 12.18 -19.14 -12.91
C LYS A 254 12.08 -20.59 -13.39
N ARG A 255 10.90 -21.02 -13.85
CA ARG A 255 10.65 -22.39 -14.31
C ARG A 255 10.68 -22.53 -15.83
N GLN A 256 10.78 -21.44 -16.58
CA GLN A 256 10.65 -21.39 -18.04
C GLN A 256 9.37 -22.11 -18.54
N LEU A 257 8.28 -21.96 -17.80
CA LEU A 257 7.00 -22.61 -18.11
C LEU A 257 5.99 -21.58 -18.63
N PRO A 258 5.22 -21.93 -19.68
CA PRO A 258 4.12 -21.09 -20.13
C PRO A 258 2.99 -21.10 -19.08
N PHE A 259 2.15 -20.06 -19.10
CA PHE A 259 1.09 -19.83 -18.11
C PHE A 259 0.18 -21.06 -17.93
N GLU A 260 -0.12 -21.77 -19.02
CA GLU A 260 -1.04 -22.91 -19.06
C GLU A 260 -0.52 -24.10 -18.24
N LYS A 261 0.80 -24.21 -18.02
CA LYS A 261 1.42 -25.27 -17.22
C LYS A 261 1.58 -24.88 -15.74
N ILE A 262 1.15 -23.68 -15.35
CA ILE A 262 1.15 -23.28 -13.93
C ILE A 262 -0.13 -23.80 -13.27
N TYR A 263 -0.09 -25.04 -12.78
CA TYR A 263 -1.17 -25.64 -12.00
C TYR A 263 -1.39 -24.95 -10.65
N ASP A 264 -0.36 -24.26 -10.16
CA ASP A 264 -0.33 -23.62 -8.86
C ASP A 264 -0.92 -22.20 -8.92
N LEU A 265 -2.03 -21.98 -9.64
CA LEU A 265 -2.71 -20.67 -9.70
C LEU A 265 -3.75 -20.47 -8.59
N LEU A 266 -4.17 -21.57 -7.96
CA LEU A 266 -5.25 -21.59 -6.98
C LEU A 266 -4.70 -21.85 -5.59
N ALA A 267 -5.04 -20.99 -4.64
CA ALA A 267 -4.82 -21.23 -3.22
C ALA A 267 -6.15 -21.06 -2.49
N ILE A 268 -6.42 -21.94 -1.54
CA ILE A 268 -7.55 -21.81 -0.62
C ILE A 268 -6.96 -21.39 0.72
N ARG A 269 -7.55 -20.35 1.33
CA ARG A 269 -7.24 -19.93 2.69
C ARG A 269 -8.39 -20.38 3.59
N ILE A 270 -8.05 -21.12 4.64
CA ILE A 270 -8.98 -21.51 5.70
C ILE A 270 -8.53 -20.77 6.96
N ILE A 271 -9.42 -19.95 7.51
CA ILE A 271 -9.16 -19.15 8.72
C ILE A 271 -10.04 -19.74 9.82
N VAL A 272 -9.40 -20.24 10.88
CA VAL A 272 -10.03 -20.82 12.06
C VAL A 272 -9.72 -19.97 13.29
N GLU A 273 -10.44 -20.20 14.40
CA GLU A 273 -10.31 -19.38 15.61
C GLU A 273 -9.14 -19.85 16.48
N LYS A 274 -8.87 -21.16 16.52
CA LYS A 274 -7.84 -21.75 17.37
C LYS A 274 -6.70 -22.37 16.57
N VAL A 275 -5.51 -22.38 17.16
CA VAL A 275 -4.31 -23.00 16.56
C VAL A 275 -4.49 -24.51 16.40
N GLU A 276 -5.13 -25.18 17.35
CA GLU A 276 -5.42 -26.62 17.29
C GLU A 276 -6.27 -26.98 16.07
N GLU A 277 -7.24 -26.14 15.72
CA GLU A 277 -8.11 -26.30 14.55
C GLU A 277 -7.32 -26.19 13.23
N CYS A 278 -6.18 -25.47 13.21
CA CYS A 278 -5.32 -25.39 12.03
C CYS A 278 -4.66 -26.74 11.70
N TYR A 279 -4.39 -27.58 12.71
CA TYR A 279 -3.81 -28.91 12.52
C TYR A 279 -4.87 -29.97 12.20
N PHE A 280 -6.12 -29.68 12.53
CA PHE A 280 -7.27 -30.53 12.23
C PHE A 280 -7.73 -30.42 10.77
N VAL A 281 -7.57 -29.23 10.18
CA VAL A 281 -7.95 -28.88 8.79
C VAL A 281 -6.87 -29.31 7.80
#